data_AF-A0A4W5KWJ5-F1
#
_entry.id   AF-A0A4W5KWJ5-F1
#
_cell.length_a   1.000
_cell.length_b   1.000
_cell.length_c   1.000
_cell.angle_alpha   90.00
_cell.angle_beta   90.00
_cell.angle_gamma   90.00
#
_symmetry.space_group_name_H-M   'P 1'
#
loop_
_entity.id
_entity.type
_entity.pdbx_description
1 polymer ?
#
loop_
_entity_poly.entity_id
_entity_poly.type
_entity_poly.pdbx_seq_one_letter_code
_entity_poly.pdbx_strand_id
1 'polypeptide(L)'
;MFPLPFRDLNLEKDQYSLMQLLSHYFSELKEIDSIEDGETKTVFIFDGLDECRLSLDFKNNEKCCDVTKPTSVDVLLTNLIKGNLLPSALLWITSRPAAANQIPPVCVDQVTEVRGFNDPQKEEYFRKKITDQNLANEIIKHMKTSRSLHIMCHMPVFCWISATVLEMMLKEAEKDEVPKTLTQMYSHFMLIQIIVKNKKYNKATETNPKELFQSDKEMILKLAKLAFQQLQKGNLIFYEEDLRECGLDITEASEYSALCTEIFKEESGLYQETVYSFVHLSIQEFLAAVHALESFLDRKENVFSLSSDDEEKESIQLSDLHRRAVDKALKSENGHLDLFLRFLLGLSLESNQNLLRGFLTQTGSTTQTNEETVERTARYLSDNIERESSPERIINLFHCLNELGANSLVEDMQTSLHSGTLSETRLKPDQCSALAYLLLMSEEVLEKFDLKTYNTSEKGYQRLLPVVKTCKGAL
;
A
#
# COMPACT_ATOMS: atom_id res chain seq x y z
N MET A 1 -24.74 21.37 3.50
CA MET A 1 -23.69 20.39 3.11
C MET A 1 -23.04 19.91 4.39
N PHE A 2 -22.89 18.60 4.56
CA PHE A 2 -22.37 17.98 5.79
C PHE A 2 -21.16 17.11 5.45
N PRO A 3 -19.92 17.62 5.61
CA PRO A 3 -18.72 16.80 5.50
C PRO A 3 -18.54 15.95 6.76
N LEU A 4 -18.55 14.64 6.61
CA LEU A 4 -18.46 13.67 7.69
C LEU A 4 -17.37 12.62 7.37
N PRO A 5 -16.13 12.83 7.85
CA PRO A 5 -15.08 11.84 7.68
C PRO A 5 -15.42 10.54 8.43
N PHE A 6 -15.22 9.38 7.82
CA PHE A 6 -15.47 8.09 8.48
C PHE A 6 -14.58 7.89 9.72
N ARG A 7 -13.36 8.43 9.70
CA ARG A 7 -12.44 8.41 10.85
C ARG A 7 -13.03 9.00 12.13
N ASP A 8 -13.87 10.03 11.99
CA ASP A 8 -14.54 10.69 13.11
C ASP A 8 -15.76 9.85 13.53
N LEU A 9 -16.56 9.39 12.55
CA LEU A 9 -17.73 8.55 12.80
C LEU A 9 -17.41 7.22 13.50
N ASN A 10 -16.21 6.68 13.33
CA ASN A 10 -15.74 5.48 14.02
C ASN A 10 -15.67 5.63 15.55
N LEU A 11 -15.55 6.86 16.05
CA LEU A 11 -15.41 7.18 17.47
C LEU A 11 -16.77 7.16 18.21
N GLU A 12 -17.85 7.24 17.44
CA GLU A 12 -19.21 7.28 17.95
C GLU A 12 -19.71 5.89 18.38
N LYS A 13 -19.53 5.59 19.67
CA LYS A 13 -19.93 4.32 20.29
C LYS A 13 -21.35 4.34 20.85
N ASP A 14 -21.88 5.53 21.11
CA ASP A 14 -23.22 5.72 21.67
C ASP A 14 -24.31 5.70 20.59
N GLN A 15 -25.57 5.72 21.04
CA GLN A 15 -26.71 5.84 20.15
C GLN A 15 -27.07 7.31 19.92
N TYR A 16 -27.24 7.67 18.66
CA TYR A 16 -27.61 9.01 18.22
C TYR A 16 -28.81 8.93 17.28
N SER A 17 -29.68 9.93 17.34
CA SER A 17 -30.52 10.23 16.19
C SER A 17 -29.69 10.96 15.13
N LEU A 18 -30.16 10.99 13.88
CA LEU A 18 -29.46 11.72 12.82
C LEU A 18 -29.31 13.21 13.18
N MET A 19 -30.36 13.81 13.76
CA MET A 19 -30.31 15.20 14.24
C MET A 19 -29.28 15.38 15.36
N GLN A 20 -29.23 14.45 16.33
CA GLN A 20 -28.25 14.52 17.41
C GLN A 20 -26.82 14.38 16.91
N LEU A 21 -26.58 13.44 15.99
CA LEU A 21 -25.26 13.25 15.37
C LEU A 21 -24.84 14.53 14.63
N LEU A 22 -25.73 15.11 13.82
CA LEU A 22 -25.41 16.33 13.08
C LEU A 22 -25.25 17.55 13.99
N SER A 23 -26.08 17.72 15.02
CA SER A 23 -25.89 18.77 16.03
C SER A 23 -24.65 18.55 16.90
N HIS A 24 -24.17 17.31 17.02
CA HIS A 24 -22.89 17.01 17.63
C HIS A 24 -21.78 17.60 16.77
N TYR A 25 -21.75 17.30 15.46
CA TYR A 25 -20.70 17.74 14.52
C TYR A 25 -20.81 19.19 14.01
N PHE A 26 -21.99 19.79 14.09
CA PHE A 26 -22.28 21.12 13.57
C PHE A 26 -23.17 21.85 14.58
N SER A 27 -22.54 22.59 15.48
CA SER A 27 -23.20 23.25 16.62
C SER A 27 -24.34 24.20 16.23
N GLU A 28 -24.27 24.77 15.01
CA GLU A 28 -25.23 25.66 14.39
C GLU A 28 -26.58 24.99 14.10
N LEU A 29 -26.60 23.65 14.03
CA LEU A 29 -27.82 22.88 13.76
C LEU A 29 -28.69 22.66 14.99
N LYS A 30 -28.24 23.05 16.20
CA LYS A 30 -29.04 22.91 17.43
C LYS A 30 -30.34 23.73 17.41
N GLU A 31 -30.42 24.71 16.52
CA GLU A 31 -31.58 25.62 16.38
C GLU A 31 -32.49 25.25 15.19
N ILE A 32 -32.19 24.15 14.47
CA ILE A 32 -32.94 23.75 13.28
C ILE A 32 -33.85 22.55 13.59
N ASP A 33 -35.14 22.69 13.27
CA ASP A 33 -36.15 21.65 13.50
C ASP A 33 -36.24 20.60 12.37
N SER A 34 -35.80 20.93 11.14
CA SER A 34 -35.81 20.01 9.98
C SER A 34 -34.64 20.24 9.02
N ILE A 35 -34.07 19.15 8.50
CA ILE A 35 -33.01 19.16 7.47
C ILE A 35 -33.60 19.22 6.04
N GLU A 36 -34.80 18.69 5.83
CA GLU A 36 -35.52 18.75 4.56
C GLU A 36 -36.71 19.71 4.72
N ASP A 37 -36.59 20.91 4.16
CA ASP A 37 -37.65 21.94 4.10
C ASP A 37 -38.35 21.99 2.72
N GLY A 38 -37.88 21.20 1.75
CA GLY A 38 -38.38 21.15 0.37
C GLY A 38 -37.80 22.22 -0.56
N GLU A 39 -37.06 23.19 -0.04
CA GLU A 39 -36.43 24.28 -0.81
C GLU A 39 -34.91 24.08 -0.93
N THR A 40 -34.30 23.48 0.09
CA THR A 40 -32.86 23.30 0.21
C THR A 40 -32.45 21.88 -0.16
N LYS A 41 -31.44 21.75 -1.02
CA LYS A 41 -30.81 20.45 -1.30
C LYS A 41 -29.75 20.12 -0.26
N THR A 42 -29.96 19.02 0.45
CA THR A 42 -28.99 18.50 1.41
C THR A 42 -27.98 17.60 0.70
N VAL A 43 -26.70 17.75 1.06
CA VAL A 43 -25.60 16.95 0.54
C VAL A 43 -24.74 16.48 1.70
N PHE A 44 -24.49 15.18 1.78
CA PHE A 44 -23.53 14.56 2.68
C PHE A 44 -22.27 14.20 1.90
N ILE A 45 -21.10 14.55 2.45
CA ILE A 45 -19.81 14.14 1.92
C ILE A 45 -19.18 13.21 2.95
N PHE A 46 -19.20 11.91 2.67
CA PHE A 46 -18.53 10.92 3.51
C PHE A 46 -17.12 10.67 2.98
N ASP A 47 -16.12 11.09 3.73
CA ASP A 47 -14.72 11.00 3.30
C ASP A 47 -14.02 9.78 3.93
N GLY A 48 -13.35 8.96 3.11
CA GLY A 48 -12.50 7.87 3.56
C GLY A 48 -13.24 6.59 3.97
N LEU A 49 -14.11 6.02 3.12
CA LEU A 49 -14.80 4.75 3.43
C LEU A 49 -13.83 3.61 3.77
N ASP A 50 -12.63 3.62 3.20
CA ASP A 50 -11.57 2.67 3.51
C ASP A 50 -10.97 2.82 4.92
N GLU A 51 -11.31 3.88 5.64
CA GLU A 51 -11.00 4.10 7.05
C GLU A 51 -12.16 3.70 7.97
N CYS A 52 -13.31 3.30 7.41
CA CYS A 52 -14.49 2.92 8.18
C CYS A 52 -14.23 1.62 8.96
N ARG A 53 -14.45 1.68 10.28
CA ARG A 53 -14.40 0.53 11.20
C ARG A 53 -15.81 0.04 11.59
N LEU A 54 -16.85 0.69 11.09
CA LEU A 54 -18.25 0.29 11.29
C LEU A 54 -18.59 -0.88 10.37
N SER A 55 -19.50 -1.77 10.78
CA SER A 55 -19.85 -2.99 10.03
C SER A 55 -20.54 -2.74 8.69
N LEU A 56 -21.23 -1.60 8.56
CA LEU A 56 -22.14 -1.20 7.50
C LEU A 56 -23.03 -2.36 7.04
N ASP A 57 -23.78 -2.97 7.98
CA ASP A 57 -24.58 -4.16 7.66
C ASP A 57 -25.88 -3.80 6.90
N PHE A 58 -25.74 -3.62 5.58
CA PHE A 58 -26.87 -3.35 4.68
C PHE A 58 -27.92 -4.47 4.64
N LYS A 59 -27.68 -5.66 5.20
CA LYS A 59 -28.65 -6.77 5.17
C LYS A 59 -29.47 -6.83 6.46
N ASN A 60 -28.81 -6.73 7.61
CA ASN A 60 -29.44 -6.98 8.91
C ASN A 60 -29.80 -5.70 9.67
N ASN A 61 -29.24 -4.54 9.33
CA ASN A 61 -29.57 -3.30 10.02
C ASN A 61 -31.05 -2.95 9.89
N GLU A 62 -31.65 -2.56 11.02
CA GLU A 62 -33.06 -2.17 11.10
C GLU A 62 -33.34 -0.98 10.18
N LYS A 63 -34.54 -0.96 9.60
CA LYS A 63 -35.01 0.19 8.82
C LYS A 63 -35.28 1.36 9.77
N CYS A 64 -34.55 2.45 9.58
CA CYS A 64 -34.77 3.72 10.26
C CYS A 64 -35.22 4.75 9.22
N CYS A 65 -36.33 5.47 9.51
CA CYS A 65 -36.86 6.53 8.65
C CYS A 65 -37.11 7.83 9.44
N ASP A 66 -36.86 7.81 10.75
CA ASP A 66 -37.10 8.93 11.66
C ASP A 66 -35.77 9.55 12.05
N VAL A 67 -35.56 10.81 11.66
CA VAL A 67 -34.32 11.57 11.92
C VAL A 67 -34.10 11.87 13.40
N THR A 68 -35.13 11.70 14.24
CA THR A 68 -35.10 11.97 15.68
C THR A 68 -34.98 10.69 16.54
N LYS A 69 -35.12 9.51 15.94
CA LYS A 69 -35.00 8.22 16.65
C LYS A 69 -33.54 7.84 16.90
N PRO A 70 -33.10 7.66 18.16
CA PRO A 70 -31.75 7.21 18.46
C PRO A 70 -31.48 5.78 17.98
N THR A 71 -30.32 5.57 17.35
CA THR A 71 -29.81 4.27 16.91
C THR A 71 -28.28 4.33 16.77
N SER A 72 -27.61 3.24 16.40
CA SER A 72 -26.16 3.27 16.18
C SER A 72 -25.80 4.04 14.90
N VAL A 73 -24.61 4.62 14.86
CA VAL A 73 -24.12 5.33 13.65
C VAL A 73 -24.09 4.40 12.43
N ASP A 74 -23.76 3.12 12.62
CA ASP A 74 -23.84 2.10 11.57
C ASP A 74 -25.23 1.99 10.92
N VAL A 75 -26.29 1.99 11.74
CA VAL A 75 -27.68 1.94 11.28
C VAL A 75 -28.07 3.27 10.61
N LEU A 76 -27.62 4.42 11.13
CA LEU A 76 -27.85 5.72 10.48
C LEU A 76 -27.26 5.77 9.07
N LEU A 77 -25.98 5.40 8.92
CA LEU A 77 -25.26 5.45 7.65
C LEU A 77 -25.87 4.52 6.61
N THR A 78 -26.14 3.26 6.98
CA THR A 78 -26.76 2.29 6.06
C THR A 78 -28.16 2.74 5.62
N ASN A 79 -28.94 3.40 6.49
CA ASN A 79 -30.25 3.93 6.13
C ASN A 79 -30.18 5.23 5.30
N LEU A 80 -29.19 6.09 5.52
CA LEU A 80 -28.92 7.24 4.63
C LEU A 80 -28.52 6.76 3.23
N ILE A 81 -27.58 5.82 3.13
CA ILE A 81 -27.09 5.29 1.85
C ILE A 81 -28.19 4.54 1.09
N LYS A 82 -29.09 3.83 1.78
CA LYS A 82 -30.27 3.21 1.16
C LYS A 82 -31.38 4.20 0.78
N GLY A 83 -31.30 5.45 1.23
CA GLY A 83 -32.38 6.44 1.07
C GLY A 83 -33.60 6.21 1.96
N ASN A 84 -33.47 5.45 3.05
CA ASN A 84 -34.53 5.32 4.05
C ASN A 84 -34.62 6.54 4.99
N LEU A 85 -33.46 7.15 5.28
CA LEU A 85 -33.33 8.45 5.95
C LEU A 85 -32.99 9.52 4.92
N LEU A 86 -33.67 10.67 4.98
CA LEU A 86 -33.46 11.81 4.09
C LEU A 86 -33.39 11.40 2.60
N PRO A 87 -34.49 10.87 2.02
CA PRO A 87 -34.49 10.31 0.67
C PRO A 87 -34.17 11.33 -0.42
N SER A 88 -34.24 12.64 -0.13
CA SER A 88 -33.91 13.69 -1.10
C SER A 88 -32.45 14.16 -1.00
N ALA A 89 -31.69 13.67 -0.01
CA ALA A 89 -30.31 14.03 0.18
C ALA A 89 -29.40 13.38 -0.87
N LEU A 90 -28.38 14.12 -1.31
CA LEU A 90 -27.32 13.61 -2.17
C LEU A 90 -26.15 13.14 -1.31
N LEU A 91 -25.52 12.03 -1.69
CA LEU A 91 -24.36 11.50 -0.99
C LEU A 91 -23.17 11.46 -1.95
N TRP A 92 -22.02 11.95 -1.49
CA TRP A 92 -20.74 11.78 -2.16
C TRP A 92 -19.81 11.02 -1.21
N ILE A 93 -19.34 9.85 -1.63
CA ILE A 93 -18.51 8.96 -0.82
C ILE A 93 -17.15 8.80 -1.49
N THR A 94 -16.07 9.12 -0.80
CA THR A 94 -14.71 8.83 -1.28
C THR A 94 -14.24 7.50 -0.70
N SER A 95 -13.51 6.72 -1.50
CA SER A 95 -13.01 5.41 -1.08
C SER A 95 -11.83 4.98 -1.94
N ARG A 96 -10.88 4.25 -1.35
CA ARG A 96 -9.97 3.42 -2.14
C ARG A 96 -10.72 2.25 -2.82
N PRO A 97 -10.32 1.83 -4.03
CA PRO A 97 -11.03 0.77 -4.76
C PRO A 97 -11.25 -0.52 -3.95
N ALA A 98 -10.29 -0.89 -3.09
CA ALA A 98 -10.33 -2.09 -2.26
C ALA A 98 -11.44 -2.09 -1.18
N ALA A 99 -12.01 -0.92 -0.84
CA ALA A 99 -13.08 -0.78 0.14
C ALA A 99 -14.43 -0.39 -0.48
N ALA A 100 -14.46 -0.02 -1.77
CA ALA A 100 -15.68 0.41 -2.45
C ALA A 100 -16.77 -0.67 -2.48
N ASN A 101 -16.38 -1.95 -2.40
CA ASN A 101 -17.31 -3.10 -2.34
C ASN A 101 -18.06 -3.23 -1.00
N GLN A 102 -17.71 -2.44 0.02
CA GLN A 102 -18.50 -2.37 1.26
C GLN A 102 -19.90 -1.78 1.01
N ILE A 103 -20.04 -0.94 -0.02
CA ILE A 103 -21.34 -0.40 -0.42
C ILE A 103 -21.95 -1.28 -1.53
N PRO A 104 -23.19 -1.78 -1.35
CA PRO A 104 -23.87 -2.53 -2.39
C PRO A 104 -24.01 -1.72 -3.68
N PRO A 105 -23.72 -2.30 -4.87
CA PRO A 105 -23.85 -1.58 -6.15
C PRO A 105 -25.26 -1.03 -6.42
N VAL A 106 -26.29 -1.62 -5.82
CA VAL A 106 -27.68 -1.14 -5.94
C VAL A 106 -27.92 0.20 -5.24
N CYS A 107 -27.04 0.61 -4.32
CA CYS A 107 -27.09 1.88 -3.62
C CYS A 107 -26.22 2.97 -4.30
N VAL A 108 -25.68 2.71 -5.50
CA VAL A 108 -24.71 3.60 -6.16
C VAL A 108 -25.25 4.02 -7.53
N ASP A 109 -25.58 5.30 -7.67
CA ASP A 109 -26.05 5.86 -8.93
C ASP A 109 -24.91 6.16 -9.92
N GLN A 110 -23.75 6.60 -9.41
CA GLN A 110 -22.61 7.00 -10.23
C GLN A 110 -21.28 6.64 -9.54
N VAL A 111 -20.31 6.17 -10.33
CA VAL A 111 -18.92 5.93 -9.91
C VAL A 111 -17.99 6.83 -10.73
N THR A 112 -17.07 7.51 -10.04
CA THR A 112 -16.01 8.31 -10.67
C THR A 112 -14.66 7.83 -10.15
N GLU A 113 -13.75 7.49 -11.06
CA GLU A 113 -12.41 6.98 -10.72
C GLU A 113 -11.35 8.08 -10.90
N VAL A 114 -10.56 8.35 -9.85
CA VAL A 114 -9.42 9.26 -9.91
C VAL A 114 -8.17 8.47 -10.31
N ARG A 115 -7.79 8.56 -11.59
CA ARG A 115 -6.75 7.72 -12.23
C ARG A 115 -5.32 8.27 -12.18
N GLY A 116 -4.93 9.06 -11.18
CA GLY A 116 -3.53 9.53 -11.06
C GLY A 116 -2.95 10.27 -12.28
N PHE A 117 -1.64 10.09 -12.53
CA PHE A 117 -0.88 10.75 -13.59
C PHE A 117 -0.69 9.87 -14.84
N ASN A 118 -0.93 10.48 -16.00
CA ASN A 118 -0.45 9.94 -17.28
C ASN A 118 1.05 10.25 -17.48
N ASP A 119 1.67 9.64 -18.50
CA ASP A 119 3.12 9.77 -18.71
C ASP A 119 3.61 11.23 -18.87
N PRO A 120 2.96 12.11 -19.66
CA PRO A 120 3.31 13.53 -19.69
C PRO A 120 3.24 14.22 -18.32
N GLN A 121 2.22 13.92 -17.51
CA GLN A 121 2.05 14.50 -16.16
C GLN A 121 3.12 14.02 -15.19
N LYS A 122 3.61 12.77 -15.31
CA LYS A 122 4.75 12.28 -14.53
C LYS A 122 5.99 13.12 -14.81
N GLU A 123 6.31 13.35 -16.09
CA GLU A 123 7.46 14.16 -16.45
C GLU A 123 7.30 15.63 -16.01
N GLU A 124 6.10 16.20 -16.15
CA GLU A 124 5.79 17.53 -15.67
C GLU A 124 5.99 17.65 -14.15
N TYR A 125 5.56 16.64 -13.39
CA TYR A 125 5.78 16.58 -11.95
C TYR A 125 7.26 16.64 -11.60
N PHE A 126 8.10 15.80 -12.22
CA PHE A 126 9.55 15.80 -11.96
C PHE A 126 10.20 17.15 -12.31
N ARG A 127 9.85 17.75 -13.46
CA ARG A 127 10.38 19.06 -13.88
C ARG A 127 9.97 20.20 -12.93
N LYS A 128 8.76 20.12 -12.35
CA LYS A 128 8.26 21.09 -11.37
C LYS A 128 8.87 20.91 -9.99
N LYS A 129 9.09 19.65 -9.58
CA LYS A 129 9.60 19.31 -8.24
C LYS A 129 11.10 19.57 -8.11
N ILE A 130 11.87 19.30 -9.17
CA ILE A 130 13.33 19.38 -9.17
C ILE A 130 13.78 20.71 -9.80
N THR A 131 14.47 21.55 -9.02
CA THR A 131 14.90 22.87 -9.47
C THR A 131 15.90 22.81 -10.63
N ASP A 132 16.86 21.88 -10.56
CA ASP A 132 17.86 21.66 -11.63
C ASP A 132 17.23 20.84 -12.77
N GLN A 133 17.06 21.46 -13.94
CA GLN A 133 16.43 20.83 -15.10
C GLN A 133 17.29 19.73 -15.74
N ASN A 134 18.61 19.76 -15.61
CA ASN A 134 19.46 18.67 -16.09
C ASN A 134 19.25 17.44 -15.22
N LEU A 135 19.25 17.63 -13.90
CA LEU A 135 18.95 16.56 -12.94
C LEU A 135 17.53 16.01 -13.13
N ALA A 136 16.54 16.88 -13.35
CA ALA A 136 15.16 16.45 -13.63
C ALA A 136 15.09 15.54 -14.86
N ASN A 137 15.82 15.89 -15.93
CA ASN A 137 15.89 15.07 -17.14
C ASN A 137 16.64 13.74 -16.91
N GLU A 138 17.70 13.72 -16.10
CA GLU A 138 18.37 12.47 -15.69
C GLU A 138 17.43 11.57 -14.90
N ILE A 139 16.67 12.11 -13.94
CA ILE A 139 15.66 11.38 -13.16
C ILE A 139 14.59 10.81 -14.07
N ILE A 140 14.03 11.60 -14.99
CA ILE A 140 13.02 11.13 -15.95
C ILE A 140 13.57 9.97 -16.78
N LYS A 141 14.82 10.08 -17.26
CA LYS A 141 15.47 9.01 -18.01
C LYS A 141 15.63 7.74 -17.18
N HIS A 142 16.07 7.85 -15.94
CA HIS A 142 16.19 6.71 -15.01
C HIS A 142 14.85 6.06 -14.69
N MET A 143 13.81 6.86 -14.49
CA MET A 143 12.47 6.33 -14.26
C MET A 143 11.99 5.52 -15.48
N LYS A 144 12.19 6.02 -16.70
CA LYS A 144 11.83 5.28 -17.91
C LYS A 144 12.59 3.95 -18.06
N THR A 145 13.85 3.88 -17.63
CA THR A 145 14.63 2.63 -17.69
C THR A 145 14.17 1.61 -16.64
N SER A 146 13.70 2.04 -15.46
CA SER A 146 13.07 1.16 -14.48
C SER A 146 11.54 1.17 -14.61
N ARG A 147 11.03 0.35 -15.54
CA ARG A 147 9.61 0.37 -15.89
C ARG A 147 8.67 0.06 -14.73
N SER A 148 9.09 -0.79 -13.79
CA SER A 148 8.31 -1.05 -12.56
C SER A 148 8.07 0.21 -11.76
N LEU A 149 9.14 0.98 -11.49
CA LEU A 149 9.06 2.25 -10.78
C LEU A 149 8.22 3.27 -11.56
N HIS A 150 8.40 3.35 -12.88
CA HIS A 150 7.64 4.27 -13.74
C HIS A 150 6.14 3.99 -13.79
N ILE A 151 5.73 2.72 -13.78
CA ILE A 151 4.32 2.33 -13.72
C ILE A 151 3.73 2.75 -12.38
N MET A 152 4.43 2.53 -11.27
CA MET A 152 3.96 2.94 -9.95
C MET A 152 3.80 4.46 -9.85
N CYS A 153 4.66 5.25 -10.49
CA CYS A 153 4.52 6.71 -10.62
C CYS A 153 3.22 7.17 -11.31
N HIS A 154 2.36 6.26 -11.76
CA HIS A 154 0.96 6.59 -12.02
C HIS A 154 0.28 7.20 -10.78
N MET A 155 0.58 6.72 -9.57
CA MET A 155 0.11 7.39 -8.36
C MET A 155 1.09 8.51 -7.95
N PRO A 156 0.61 9.74 -7.72
CA PRO A 156 1.46 10.90 -7.42
C PRO A 156 2.43 10.70 -6.24
N VAL A 157 2.04 9.91 -5.23
CA VAL A 157 2.90 9.61 -4.07
C VAL A 157 4.20 8.91 -4.47
N PHE A 158 4.16 8.00 -5.46
CA PHE A 158 5.36 7.32 -5.92
C PHE A 158 6.26 8.25 -6.75
N CYS A 159 5.69 9.24 -7.46
CA CYS A 159 6.48 10.31 -8.06
C CYS A 159 7.21 11.13 -7.00
N TRP A 160 6.53 11.46 -5.90
CA TRP A 160 7.12 12.22 -4.80
C TRP A 160 8.25 11.45 -4.10
N ILE A 161 8.05 10.17 -3.78
CA ILE A 161 9.08 9.30 -3.19
C ILE A 161 10.27 9.19 -4.14
N SER A 162 10.02 8.86 -5.42
CA SER A 162 11.08 8.70 -6.42
C SER A 162 11.86 10.00 -6.64
N ALA A 163 11.17 11.14 -6.71
CA ALA A 163 11.82 12.44 -6.82
C ALA A 163 12.73 12.73 -5.61
N THR A 164 12.22 12.48 -4.40
CA THR A 164 12.98 12.73 -3.15
C THR A 164 14.25 11.89 -3.09
N VAL A 165 14.16 10.59 -3.41
CA VAL A 165 15.29 9.66 -3.37
C VAL A 165 16.30 9.97 -4.47
N LEU A 166 15.84 10.03 -5.72
CA LEU A 166 16.73 10.21 -6.86
C LEU A 166 17.38 11.59 -6.88
N GLU A 167 16.68 12.63 -6.41
CA GLU A 167 17.29 13.96 -6.26
C GLU A 167 18.46 13.96 -5.28
N MET A 168 18.35 13.27 -4.16
CA MET A 168 19.43 13.22 -3.18
C MET A 168 20.61 12.40 -3.69
N MET A 169 20.36 11.19 -4.20
CA MET A 169 21.43 10.27 -4.62
C MET A 169 22.20 10.74 -5.85
N LEU A 170 21.49 11.28 -6.86
CA LEU A 170 22.15 11.75 -8.08
C LEU A 170 22.94 13.06 -7.87
N LYS A 171 22.59 13.87 -6.86
CA LYS A 171 23.38 15.06 -6.47
C LYS A 171 24.70 14.70 -5.79
N GLU A 172 24.73 13.61 -5.03
CA GLU A 172 25.92 13.17 -4.27
C GLU A 172 26.91 12.36 -5.12
N ALA A 173 26.66 12.23 -6.43
CA ALA A 173 27.47 11.52 -7.43
C ALA A 173 27.59 10.00 -7.22
N GLU A 174 26.70 9.40 -6.41
CA GLU A 174 26.59 7.95 -6.18
C GLU A 174 25.78 7.27 -7.30
N LYS A 175 26.23 7.41 -8.56
CA LYS A 175 25.51 6.90 -9.74
C LYS A 175 25.39 5.38 -9.80
N ASP A 176 26.27 4.65 -9.11
CA ASP A 176 26.29 3.18 -9.10
C ASP A 176 25.33 2.54 -8.07
N GLU A 177 24.77 3.33 -7.15
CA GLU A 177 23.86 2.85 -6.09
C GLU A 177 22.38 3.20 -6.34
N VAL A 178 22.05 3.75 -7.51
CA VAL A 178 20.69 4.25 -7.77
C VAL A 178 19.65 3.12 -7.71
N PRO A 179 18.55 3.29 -6.93
CA PRO A 179 17.52 2.27 -6.75
C PRO A 179 16.91 1.79 -8.06
N LYS A 180 16.84 0.47 -8.21
CA LYS A 180 16.21 -0.21 -9.35
C LYS A 180 14.90 -0.88 -8.96
N THR A 181 14.78 -1.30 -7.71
CA THR A 181 13.61 -1.98 -7.15
C THR A 181 12.79 -1.06 -6.25
N LEU A 182 11.54 -1.45 -5.97
CA LEU A 182 10.70 -0.67 -5.07
C LEU A 182 11.27 -0.70 -3.65
N THR A 183 11.76 -1.85 -3.21
CA THR A 183 12.32 -2.00 -1.87
C THR A 183 13.53 -1.10 -1.68
N GLN A 184 14.45 -1.04 -2.64
CA GLN A 184 15.57 -0.09 -2.58
C GLN A 184 15.07 1.35 -2.47
N MET A 185 14.07 1.72 -3.28
CA MET A 185 13.51 3.07 -3.25
C MET A 185 12.97 3.43 -1.85
N TYR A 186 12.25 2.52 -1.20
CA TYR A 186 11.71 2.77 0.15
C TYR A 186 12.77 2.71 1.25
N SER A 187 13.77 1.83 1.14
CA SER A 187 14.90 1.81 2.07
C SER A 187 15.67 3.12 2.04
N HIS A 188 16.01 3.63 0.85
CA HIS A 188 16.65 4.95 0.73
C HIS A 188 15.73 6.08 1.18
N PHE A 189 14.45 6.04 0.82
CA PHE A 189 13.47 7.03 1.26
C PHE A 189 13.43 7.15 2.79
N MET A 190 13.34 6.02 3.50
CA MET A 190 13.34 6.00 4.97
C MET A 190 14.64 6.60 5.54
N LEU A 191 15.81 6.20 5.02
CA LEU A 191 17.10 6.75 5.46
C LEU A 191 17.17 8.27 5.26
N ILE A 192 16.71 8.74 4.10
CA ILE A 192 16.67 10.17 3.77
C ILE A 192 15.76 10.93 4.74
N GLN A 193 14.58 10.41 5.07
CA GLN A 193 13.68 11.06 6.02
C GLN A 193 14.29 11.16 7.42
N ILE A 194 15.03 10.13 7.85
CA ILE A 194 15.75 10.16 9.14
C ILE A 194 16.86 11.21 9.11
N ILE A 195 17.64 11.29 8.02
CA ILE A 195 18.68 12.32 7.85
C ILE A 195 18.07 13.72 7.89
N VAL A 196 16.95 13.94 7.19
CA VAL A 196 16.24 15.23 7.15
C VAL A 196 15.70 15.58 8.53
N LYS A 197 15.06 14.63 9.23
CA LYS A 197 14.58 14.78 10.61
C LYS A 197 15.72 15.19 11.55
N ASN A 198 16.86 14.49 11.50
CA ASN A 198 18.01 14.77 12.34
C ASN A 198 18.65 16.13 12.04
N LYS A 199 18.65 16.57 10.78
CA LYS A 199 19.07 17.93 10.42
C LYS A 199 18.12 19.01 10.97
N LYS A 200 16.81 18.75 11.06
CA LYS A 200 15.83 19.66 11.70
C LYS A 200 16.03 19.69 13.22
N TYR A 201 16.16 18.53 13.85
CA TYR A 201 16.35 18.39 15.30
C TYR A 201 17.68 19.00 15.78
N ASN A 202 18.79 18.75 15.08
CA ASN A 202 20.11 19.28 15.47
C ASN A 202 20.25 20.80 15.34
N LYS A 203 19.40 21.44 14.54
CA LYS A 203 19.29 22.92 14.54
C LYS A 203 18.60 23.45 15.80
N ALA A 204 17.83 22.60 16.48
CA ALA A 204 17.13 22.92 17.73
C ALA A 204 17.91 22.50 18.99
N THR A 205 18.72 21.42 18.91
CA THR A 205 19.46 20.86 20.06
C THR A 205 20.84 20.31 19.66
N GLU A 206 21.91 20.60 20.42
CA GLU A 206 23.29 20.08 20.18
C GLU A 206 23.45 18.63 20.69
N THR A 207 22.65 17.70 20.18
CA THR A 207 22.63 16.29 20.64
C THR A 207 23.68 15.43 19.93
N ASN A 208 24.22 14.43 20.63
CA ASN A 208 25.21 13.48 20.11
C ASN A 208 24.65 12.63 18.96
N PRO A 209 25.31 12.55 17.78
CA PRO A 209 24.86 11.77 16.63
C PRO A 209 24.57 10.28 16.90
N LYS A 210 25.30 9.65 17.82
CA LYS A 210 25.09 8.23 18.16
C LYS A 210 23.80 8.00 18.94
N GLU A 211 23.45 8.93 19.83
CA GLU A 211 22.23 8.86 20.64
C GLU A 211 20.99 9.10 19.77
N LEU A 212 21.07 10.05 18.84
CA LEU A 212 20.00 10.30 17.85
C LEU A 212 19.71 9.05 17.03
N PHE A 213 20.75 8.40 16.52
CA PHE A 213 20.59 7.19 15.73
C PHE A 213 19.95 6.04 16.53
N GLN A 214 20.32 5.88 17.80
CA GLN A 214 19.73 4.84 18.65
C GLN A 214 18.25 5.13 18.94
N SER A 215 17.91 6.39 19.21
CA SER A 215 16.51 6.84 19.37
C SER A 215 15.70 6.63 18.10
N ASP A 216 16.27 6.95 16.93
CA ASP A 216 15.64 6.72 15.63
C ASP A 216 15.39 5.25 15.37
N LYS A 217 16.37 4.39 15.69
CA LYS A 217 16.21 2.95 15.57
C LYS A 217 15.05 2.46 16.42
N GLU A 218 15.00 2.83 17.68
CA GLU A 218 13.93 2.41 18.58
C GLU A 218 12.55 2.87 18.08
N MET A 219 12.45 4.13 17.67
CA MET A 219 11.20 4.70 17.17
C MET A 219 10.74 4.02 15.87
N ILE A 220 11.64 3.79 14.92
CA ILE A 220 11.32 3.09 13.67
C ILE A 220 10.85 1.66 13.96
N LEU A 221 11.46 0.94 14.90
CA LEU A 221 11.03 -0.41 15.26
C LEU A 221 9.65 -0.43 15.94
N LYS A 222 9.34 0.56 16.79
CA LYS A 222 8.01 0.75 17.37
C LYS A 222 6.96 1.04 16.29
N LEU A 223 7.26 1.95 15.35
CA LEU A 223 6.40 2.25 14.18
C LEU A 223 6.23 1.04 13.25
N ALA A 224 7.29 0.26 13.04
CA ALA A 224 7.26 -0.96 12.24
C ALA A 224 6.33 -2.01 12.84
N LYS A 225 6.37 -2.18 14.17
CA LYS A 225 5.44 -3.03 14.91
C LYS A 225 3.99 -2.56 14.76
N LEU A 226 3.74 -1.26 14.95
CA LEU A 226 2.41 -0.65 14.73
C LEU A 226 1.92 -0.91 13.30
N ALA A 227 2.77 -0.65 12.32
CA ALA A 227 2.46 -0.85 10.91
C ALA A 227 2.05 -2.28 10.61
N PHE A 228 2.80 -3.28 11.13
CA PHE A 228 2.48 -4.69 10.93
C PHE A 228 1.15 -5.09 11.59
N GLN A 229 0.97 -4.76 12.87
CA GLN A 229 -0.24 -5.13 13.61
C GLN A 229 -1.50 -4.52 12.99
N GLN A 230 -1.43 -3.25 12.58
CA GLN A 230 -2.56 -2.56 11.99
C GLN A 230 -2.80 -2.98 10.54
N LEU A 231 -1.75 -3.34 9.79
CA LEU A 231 -1.90 -3.93 8.45
C LEU A 231 -2.63 -5.28 8.51
N GLN A 232 -2.32 -6.13 9.50
CA GLN A 232 -3.03 -7.40 9.71
C GLN A 232 -4.51 -7.18 10.07
N LYS A 233 -4.83 -6.10 10.79
CA LYS A 233 -6.21 -5.69 11.13
C LYS A 233 -6.94 -5.00 9.97
N GLY A 234 -6.23 -4.59 8.90
CA GLY A 234 -6.78 -3.82 7.78
C GLY A 234 -6.97 -2.33 8.06
N ASN A 235 -6.37 -1.81 9.12
CA ASN A 235 -6.53 -0.42 9.57
C ASN A 235 -5.49 0.50 8.91
N LEU A 236 -5.95 1.69 8.47
CA LEU A 236 -5.11 2.76 7.90
C LEU A 236 -4.83 3.91 8.86
N ILE A 237 -5.78 4.13 9.75
CA ILE A 237 -5.74 5.13 10.80
C ILE A 237 -5.65 4.41 12.13
N PHE A 238 -5.08 5.08 13.12
CA PHE A 238 -4.79 4.56 14.45
C PHE A 238 -5.21 5.57 15.50
N TYR A 239 -5.72 5.09 16.63
CA TYR A 239 -6.05 5.90 17.79
C TYR A 239 -5.00 5.72 18.89
N GLU A 240 -5.09 6.50 19.97
CA GLU A 240 -4.13 6.43 21.07
C GLU A 240 -3.94 5.01 21.64
N GLU A 241 -5.02 4.23 21.72
CA GLU A 241 -4.97 2.85 22.21
C GLU A 241 -4.15 1.94 21.29
N ASP A 242 -4.25 2.13 19.97
CA ASP A 242 -3.49 1.37 18.98
C ASP A 242 -1.98 1.64 19.13
N LEU A 243 -1.59 2.89 19.42
CA LEU A 243 -0.20 3.28 19.70
C LEU A 243 0.31 2.67 21.01
N ARG A 244 -0.48 2.76 22.09
CA ARG A 244 -0.14 2.21 23.41
C ARG A 244 0.05 0.69 23.37
N GLU A 245 -0.78 -0.04 22.61
CA GLU A 245 -0.63 -1.49 22.40
C GLU A 245 0.73 -1.85 21.76
N CYS A 246 1.25 -0.94 20.93
CA CYS A 246 2.54 -1.10 20.26
C CYS A 246 3.74 -0.68 21.12
N GLY A 247 3.50 -0.03 22.28
CA GLY A 247 4.54 0.53 23.13
C GLY A 247 5.04 1.91 22.67
N LEU A 248 4.23 2.63 21.88
CA LEU A 248 4.49 4.03 21.52
C LEU A 248 3.87 4.94 22.58
N ASP A 249 4.70 5.82 23.16
CA ASP A 249 4.20 6.94 23.95
C ASP A 249 3.57 7.99 23.01
N ILE A 250 2.48 8.60 23.46
CA ILE A 250 1.74 9.59 22.66
C ILE A 250 2.62 10.83 22.39
N THR A 251 3.40 11.26 23.39
CA THR A 251 4.32 12.39 23.26
C THR A 251 5.42 12.05 22.26
N GLU A 252 6.01 10.85 22.35
CA GLU A 252 7.02 10.37 21.39
C GLU A 252 6.46 10.34 19.96
N ALA A 253 5.22 9.86 19.79
CA ALA A 253 4.55 9.79 18.50
C ALA A 253 4.28 11.17 17.90
N SER A 254 3.79 12.12 18.72
CA SER A 254 3.53 13.50 18.32
C SER A 254 4.81 14.25 17.96
N GLU A 255 5.87 14.13 18.78
CA GLU A 255 7.18 14.71 18.50
C GLU A 255 7.76 14.17 17.18
N TYR A 256 7.68 12.86 16.98
CA TYR A 256 8.17 12.24 15.75
C TYR A 256 7.37 12.67 14.53
N SER A 257 6.03 12.72 14.62
CA SER A 257 5.14 13.22 13.56
C SER A 257 5.53 14.65 13.14
N ALA A 258 5.79 15.53 14.11
CA ALA A 258 6.20 16.91 13.84
C ALA A 258 7.57 17.02 13.14
N LEU A 259 8.51 16.13 13.47
CA LEU A 259 9.86 16.15 12.91
C LEU A 259 9.97 15.39 11.57
N CYS A 260 9.20 14.30 11.42
CA CYS A 260 9.21 13.34 10.33
C CYS A 260 7.84 13.24 9.63
N THR A 261 7.33 14.40 9.23
CA THR A 261 6.01 14.61 8.59
C THR A 261 5.75 13.78 7.33
N GLU A 262 6.80 13.20 6.75
CA GLU A 262 6.78 12.42 5.51
C GLU A 262 6.63 10.91 5.75
N ILE A 263 6.71 10.44 7.00
CA ILE A 263 6.51 9.03 7.38
C ILE A 263 5.20 8.87 8.15
N PHE A 264 5.04 9.64 9.22
CA PHE A 264 3.96 9.48 10.20
C PHE A 264 3.27 10.83 10.42
N LYS A 265 1.94 10.79 10.51
CA LYS A 265 1.09 11.96 10.64
C LYS A 265 0.22 11.87 11.87
N GLU A 266 0.04 13.03 12.47
CA GLU A 266 -0.95 13.32 13.49
C GLU A 266 -1.92 14.32 12.87
N GLU A 267 -3.20 14.01 12.90
CA GLU A 267 -4.26 14.82 12.34
C GLU A 267 -5.33 15.05 13.42
N SER A 268 -5.74 16.31 13.59
CA SER A 268 -6.85 16.65 14.49
C SER A 268 -8.17 16.43 13.75
N GLY A 269 -9.02 15.55 14.25
CA GLY A 269 -10.39 15.38 13.77
C GLY A 269 -11.25 16.62 14.05
N LEU A 270 -12.51 16.61 13.60
CA LEU A 270 -13.44 17.74 13.74
C LEU A 270 -13.61 18.23 15.21
N TYR A 271 -13.40 17.34 16.19
CA TYR A 271 -13.59 17.60 17.63
C TYR A 271 -12.32 17.47 18.48
N GLN A 272 -11.14 17.69 17.89
CA GLN A 272 -9.83 17.61 18.58
C GLN A 272 -9.43 16.19 19.02
N GLU A 273 -10.15 15.15 18.62
CA GLU A 273 -9.65 13.78 18.78
C GLU A 273 -8.51 13.55 17.79
N THR A 274 -7.39 13.08 18.34
CA THR A 274 -6.16 12.90 17.58
C THR A 274 -6.17 11.57 16.86
N VAL A 275 -6.04 11.62 15.53
CA VAL A 275 -5.93 10.45 14.68
C VAL A 275 -4.51 10.38 14.13
N TYR A 276 -3.95 9.18 14.14
CA TYR A 276 -2.63 8.90 13.61
C TYR A 276 -2.71 8.09 12.33
N SER A 277 -1.81 8.33 11.38
CA SER A 277 -1.71 7.54 10.16
C SER A 277 -0.29 7.57 9.60
N PHE A 278 0.04 6.61 8.74
CA PHE A 278 1.20 6.77 7.87
C PHE A 278 0.82 7.66 6.70
N VAL A 279 1.76 8.45 6.16
CA VAL A 279 1.49 9.37 5.04
C VAL A 279 0.86 8.68 3.84
N HIS A 280 1.19 7.40 3.63
CA HIS A 280 0.58 6.56 2.63
C HIS A 280 0.66 5.08 3.04
N LEU A 281 -0.33 4.27 2.64
CA LEU A 281 -0.38 2.82 2.96
C LEU A 281 0.93 2.10 2.58
N SER A 282 1.56 2.46 1.47
CA SER A 282 2.82 1.82 1.07
C SER A 282 3.95 1.97 2.10
N ILE A 283 3.95 3.06 2.88
CA ILE A 283 4.94 3.27 3.96
C ILE A 283 4.64 2.34 5.12
N GLN A 284 3.35 2.18 5.47
CA GLN A 284 2.90 1.18 6.43
C GLN A 284 3.29 -0.24 5.98
N GLU A 285 3.05 -0.60 4.72
CA GLU A 285 3.41 -1.92 4.18
C GLU A 285 4.93 -2.17 4.20
N PHE A 286 5.73 -1.16 3.88
CA PHE A 286 7.19 -1.22 3.98
C PHE A 286 7.66 -1.42 5.42
N LEU A 287 7.19 -0.59 6.36
CA LEU A 287 7.55 -0.69 7.77
C LEU A 287 7.05 -2.00 8.40
N ALA A 288 5.89 -2.49 7.99
CA ALA A 288 5.40 -3.81 8.37
C ALA A 288 6.37 -4.92 7.92
N ALA A 289 6.92 -4.82 6.70
CA ALA A 289 7.91 -5.76 6.19
C ALA A 289 9.24 -5.67 6.97
N VAL A 290 9.67 -4.47 7.36
CA VAL A 290 10.81 -4.26 8.26
C VAL A 290 10.58 -4.98 9.60
N HIS A 291 9.39 -4.86 10.20
CA HIS A 291 9.07 -5.55 11.45
C HIS A 291 9.10 -7.08 11.31
N ALA A 292 8.51 -7.61 10.24
CA ALA A 292 8.50 -9.04 9.97
C ALA A 292 9.92 -9.62 9.82
N LEU A 293 10.78 -8.91 9.08
CA LEU A 293 12.18 -9.30 8.92
C LEU A 293 12.96 -9.15 10.24
N GLU A 294 12.84 -8.02 10.93
CA GLU A 294 13.58 -7.79 12.17
C GLU A 294 13.22 -8.79 13.27
N SER A 295 11.93 -9.11 13.43
CA SER A 295 11.47 -10.11 14.41
C SER A 295 12.10 -11.49 14.14
N PHE A 296 12.30 -11.84 12.87
CA PHE A 296 12.97 -13.06 12.48
C PHE A 296 14.50 -12.99 12.70
N LEU A 297 15.13 -11.85 12.40
CA LEU A 297 16.58 -11.67 12.58
C LEU A 297 16.98 -11.65 14.06
N ASP A 298 16.23 -10.93 14.90
CA ASP A 298 16.46 -10.78 16.34
C ASP A 298 16.08 -12.05 17.13
N ARG A 299 14.88 -12.58 16.91
CA ARG A 299 14.27 -13.60 17.80
C ARG A 299 13.99 -14.95 17.15
N LYS A 300 14.22 -15.09 15.84
CA LYS A 300 13.77 -16.25 15.05
C LYS A 300 12.26 -16.49 15.15
N GLU A 301 11.50 -15.42 15.40
CA GLU A 301 10.05 -15.45 15.46
C GLU A 301 9.46 -15.36 14.06
N ASN A 302 8.45 -16.18 13.77
CA ASN A 302 7.62 -16.03 12.59
C ASN A 302 6.37 -15.25 12.98
N VAL A 303 6.27 -14.02 12.50
CA VAL A 303 5.16 -13.10 12.82
C VAL A 303 3.78 -13.58 12.35
N PHE A 304 3.71 -14.66 11.56
CA PHE A 304 2.46 -15.28 11.09
C PHE A 304 2.07 -16.56 11.84
N SER A 305 2.85 -17.00 12.84
CA SER A 305 2.49 -18.13 13.69
C SER A 305 1.43 -17.74 14.72
N LEU A 306 0.39 -18.56 14.88
CA LEU A 306 -0.84 -18.22 15.63
C LEU A 306 -0.77 -18.55 17.13
N SER A 307 0.28 -19.21 17.62
CA SER A 307 0.42 -19.54 19.04
C SER A 307 1.85 -19.93 19.43
N SER A 308 2.19 -19.70 20.69
CA SER A 308 3.39 -20.23 21.38
C SER A 308 3.42 -21.76 21.48
N ASP A 309 2.31 -22.42 21.17
CA ASP A 309 2.06 -23.84 21.39
C ASP A 309 2.23 -24.70 20.12
N ASP A 310 2.56 -24.08 18.97
CA ASP A 310 3.09 -24.82 17.82
C ASP A 310 4.55 -25.20 18.12
N GLU A 311 4.72 -26.18 19.01
CA GLU A 311 5.99 -26.76 19.47
C GLU A 311 6.70 -27.58 18.36
N GLU A 312 6.92 -26.98 17.20
CA GLU A 312 8.07 -27.33 16.39
C GLU A 312 9.04 -26.16 16.46
N LYS A 313 9.83 -26.14 17.54
CA LYS A 313 11.14 -25.43 17.61
C LYS A 313 12.15 -26.09 16.66
N GLU A 314 11.73 -26.45 15.45
CA GLU A 314 12.67 -26.60 14.36
C GLU A 314 13.28 -25.22 14.09
N SER A 315 14.53 -25.20 13.64
CA SER A 315 15.19 -23.96 13.24
C SER A 315 14.44 -23.35 12.06
N ILE A 316 13.48 -22.46 12.33
CA ILE A 316 12.70 -21.77 11.30
C ILE A 316 13.68 -21.02 10.40
N GLN A 317 13.68 -21.33 9.11
CA GLN A 317 14.51 -20.66 8.12
C GLN A 317 13.81 -19.40 7.61
N LEU A 318 14.57 -18.46 7.06
CA LEU A 318 14.00 -17.24 6.47
C LEU A 318 13.05 -17.60 5.30
N SER A 319 13.38 -18.67 4.56
CA SER A 319 12.50 -19.19 3.51
C SER A 319 11.14 -19.71 4.02
N ASP A 320 11.04 -20.14 5.29
CA ASP A 320 9.75 -20.52 5.89
C ASP A 320 8.89 -19.28 6.19
N LEU A 321 9.51 -18.18 6.63
CA LEU A 321 8.82 -16.89 6.78
C LEU A 321 8.28 -16.42 5.43
N HIS A 322 9.10 -16.47 4.38
CA HIS A 322 8.69 -16.12 3.02
C HIS A 322 7.50 -16.97 2.56
N ARG A 323 7.56 -18.29 2.74
CA ARG A 323 6.48 -19.20 2.36
C ARG A 323 5.16 -18.80 3.03
N ARG A 324 5.17 -18.56 4.35
CA ARG A 324 3.97 -18.14 5.08
C ARG A 324 3.44 -16.78 4.63
N ALA A 325 4.33 -15.84 4.33
CA ALA A 325 3.95 -14.53 3.81
C ALA A 325 3.28 -14.64 2.43
N VAL A 326 3.84 -15.45 1.53
CA VAL A 326 3.25 -15.74 0.20
C VAL A 326 1.85 -16.35 0.37
N ASP A 327 1.71 -17.36 1.22
CA ASP A 327 0.42 -18.02 1.45
C ASP A 327 -0.63 -17.07 2.02
N LYS A 328 -0.23 -16.17 2.94
CA LYS A 328 -1.12 -15.15 3.52
C LYS A 328 -1.54 -14.12 2.47
N ALA A 329 -0.63 -13.65 1.63
CA ALA A 329 -0.94 -12.71 0.56
C ALA A 329 -1.90 -13.33 -0.47
N LEU A 330 -1.64 -14.57 -0.92
CA LEU A 330 -2.52 -15.27 -1.86
C LEU A 330 -3.92 -15.58 -1.29
N LYS A 331 -4.06 -15.70 0.03
CA LYS A 331 -5.35 -15.86 0.70
C LYS A 331 -6.09 -14.53 0.93
N SER A 332 -5.42 -13.39 0.76
CA SER A 332 -6.03 -12.07 0.90
C SER A 332 -7.08 -11.85 -0.19
N GLU A 333 -8.29 -11.47 0.21
CA GLU A 333 -9.40 -11.25 -0.72
C GLU A 333 -9.20 -10.00 -1.57
N ASN A 334 -8.60 -8.95 -1.00
CA ASN A 334 -8.44 -7.63 -1.63
C ASN A 334 -6.98 -7.26 -1.94
N GLY A 335 -6.03 -8.20 -1.77
CA GLY A 335 -4.61 -7.98 -2.09
C GLY A 335 -3.88 -7.02 -1.14
N HIS A 336 -4.44 -6.69 0.03
CA HIS A 336 -3.83 -5.71 0.96
C HIS A 336 -2.44 -6.10 1.53
N LEU A 337 -1.93 -7.31 1.25
CA LEU A 337 -0.60 -7.76 1.65
C LEU A 337 0.39 -7.83 0.47
N ASP A 338 -0.03 -7.43 -0.73
CA ASP A 338 0.75 -7.61 -1.95
C ASP A 338 2.04 -6.77 -1.94
N LEU A 339 1.95 -5.49 -1.55
CA LEU A 339 3.13 -4.63 -1.49
C LEU A 339 4.01 -4.98 -0.29
N PHE A 340 3.40 -5.32 0.85
CA PHE A 340 4.11 -5.87 2.01
C PHE A 340 4.97 -7.08 1.62
N LEU A 341 4.41 -8.03 0.86
CA LEU A 341 5.12 -9.22 0.41
C LEU A 341 6.31 -8.85 -0.48
N ARG A 342 6.11 -7.94 -1.44
CA ARG A 342 7.19 -7.42 -2.30
C ARG A 342 8.34 -6.83 -1.45
N PHE A 343 8.01 -6.00 -0.47
CA PHE A 343 9.00 -5.40 0.42
C PHE A 343 9.72 -6.44 1.27
N LEU A 344 9.01 -7.39 1.88
CA LEU A 344 9.62 -8.42 2.72
C LEU A 344 10.67 -9.24 1.95
N LEU A 345 10.31 -9.64 0.73
CA LEU A 345 11.20 -10.42 -0.13
C LEU A 345 12.39 -9.60 -0.61
N GLY A 346 12.18 -8.35 -1.04
CA GLY A 346 13.26 -7.46 -1.41
C GLY A 346 14.21 -7.17 -0.23
N LEU A 347 13.66 -6.92 0.97
CA LEU A 347 14.44 -6.62 2.17
C LEU A 347 15.29 -7.81 2.62
N SER A 348 14.94 -9.01 2.19
CA SER A 348 15.68 -10.23 2.53
C SER A 348 16.97 -10.42 1.74
N LEU A 349 17.17 -9.64 0.67
CA LEU A 349 18.45 -9.58 -0.04
C LEU A 349 19.51 -8.86 0.80
N GLU A 350 20.74 -9.38 0.79
CA GLU A 350 21.84 -8.91 1.63
C GLU A 350 22.23 -7.47 1.29
N SER A 351 22.15 -7.08 0.02
CA SER A 351 22.34 -5.69 -0.41
C SER A 351 21.38 -4.73 0.28
N ASN A 352 20.10 -5.09 0.39
CA ASN A 352 19.07 -4.28 1.02
C ASN A 352 19.16 -4.34 2.56
N GLN A 353 19.54 -5.48 3.13
CA GLN A 353 19.82 -5.58 4.57
C GLN A 353 21.03 -4.73 4.97
N ASN A 354 22.07 -4.71 4.13
CA ASN A 354 23.27 -3.90 4.35
C ASN A 354 22.95 -2.39 4.33
N LEU A 355 22.06 -1.96 3.44
CA LEU A 355 21.55 -0.58 3.39
C LEU A 355 20.85 -0.19 4.70
N LEU A 356 20.13 -1.12 5.33
CA LEU A 356 19.42 -0.93 6.60
C LEU A 356 20.14 -1.50 7.82
N ARG A 357 21.43 -1.79 7.72
CA ARG A 357 22.25 -2.42 8.79
C ARG A 357 22.22 -1.66 10.12
N GLY A 358 21.97 -0.37 10.04
CA GLY A 358 21.71 0.48 11.19
C GLY A 358 20.52 0.07 12.05
N PHE A 359 19.47 -0.39 11.39
CA PHE A 359 18.17 -0.69 11.98
C PHE A 359 18.00 -2.18 12.22
N LEU A 360 18.46 -3.01 11.27
CA LEU A 360 18.29 -4.45 11.32
C LEU A 360 19.36 -5.15 12.16
N THR A 361 18.94 -6.15 12.94
CA THR A 361 19.83 -7.02 13.69
C THR A 361 20.71 -7.84 12.76
N GLN A 362 22.02 -7.77 13.01
CA GLN A 362 23.02 -8.47 12.22
C GLN A 362 23.15 -9.90 12.70
N THR A 363 22.55 -10.85 12.00
CA THR A 363 22.78 -12.27 12.24
C THR A 363 24.22 -12.65 11.86
N GLY A 364 24.99 -13.16 12.83
CA GLY A 364 26.22 -13.87 12.51
C GLY A 364 25.89 -15.13 11.71
N SER A 365 26.63 -15.37 10.62
CA SER A 365 26.61 -16.56 9.75
C SER A 365 25.46 -17.53 10.03
N THR A 366 24.29 -17.28 9.44
CA THR A 366 23.25 -18.32 9.34
C THR A 366 23.85 -19.54 8.62
N THR A 367 23.42 -20.75 8.99
CA THR A 367 23.86 -21.99 8.32
C THR A 367 23.49 -22.04 6.83
N GLN A 368 22.52 -21.22 6.41
CA GLN A 368 22.08 -21.02 5.04
C GLN A 368 22.66 -19.73 4.48
N THR A 369 23.21 -19.77 3.26
CA THR A 369 23.62 -18.57 2.52
C THR A 369 22.38 -17.82 2.03
N ASN A 370 22.51 -16.51 1.78
CA ASN A 370 21.40 -15.74 1.22
C ASN A 370 20.93 -16.33 -0.13
N GLU A 371 21.87 -16.77 -0.96
CA GLU A 371 21.58 -17.41 -2.26
C GLU A 371 20.64 -18.61 -2.14
N GLU A 372 20.87 -19.51 -1.18
CA GLU A 372 20.01 -20.68 -0.99
C GLU A 372 18.60 -20.29 -0.53
N THR A 373 18.48 -19.21 0.26
CA THR A 373 17.17 -18.66 0.67
C THR A 373 16.42 -18.08 -0.53
N VAL A 374 17.10 -17.29 -1.35
CA VAL A 374 16.54 -16.71 -2.57
C VAL A 374 16.10 -17.81 -3.53
N GLU A 375 16.92 -18.84 -3.76
CA GLU A 375 16.59 -19.95 -4.66
C GLU A 375 15.35 -20.72 -4.19
N ARG A 376 15.27 -21.06 -2.89
CA ARG A 376 14.09 -21.74 -2.32
C ARG A 376 12.83 -20.89 -2.47
N THR A 377 12.94 -19.59 -2.22
CA THR A 377 11.82 -18.65 -2.31
C THR A 377 11.37 -18.46 -3.76
N ALA A 378 12.29 -18.28 -4.70
CA ALA A 378 12.01 -18.13 -6.12
C ALA A 378 11.34 -19.39 -6.71
N ARG A 379 11.80 -20.58 -6.29
CA ARG A 379 11.14 -21.85 -6.64
C ARG A 379 9.71 -21.89 -6.13
N TYR A 380 9.49 -21.52 -4.86
CA TYR A 380 8.15 -21.50 -4.29
C TYR A 380 7.21 -20.52 -5.00
N LEU A 381 7.69 -19.33 -5.35
CA LEU A 381 6.92 -18.36 -6.15
C LEU A 381 6.58 -18.92 -7.53
N SER A 382 7.53 -19.58 -8.19
CA SER A 382 7.34 -20.20 -9.50
C SER A 382 6.26 -21.30 -9.46
N ASP A 383 6.31 -22.18 -8.45
CA ASP A 383 5.29 -23.21 -8.24
C ASP A 383 3.89 -22.61 -8.03
N ASN A 384 3.80 -21.46 -7.34
CA ASN A 384 2.55 -20.75 -7.15
C ASN A 384 2.04 -20.07 -8.43
N ILE A 385 2.93 -19.55 -9.29
CA ILE A 385 2.57 -18.99 -10.60
C ILE A 385 1.94 -20.05 -11.52
N GLU A 386 2.42 -21.30 -11.47
CA GLU A 386 1.85 -22.40 -12.23
C GLU A 386 0.41 -22.75 -11.77
N ARG A 387 0.17 -22.68 -10.45
CA ARG A 387 -1.08 -23.13 -9.80
C ARG A 387 -2.15 -22.04 -9.70
N GLU A 388 -1.78 -20.80 -9.41
CA GLU A 388 -2.70 -19.68 -9.22
C GLU A 388 -3.55 -19.47 -10.48
N SER A 389 -4.77 -18.94 -10.35
CA SER A 389 -5.70 -18.68 -11.46
C SER A 389 -5.87 -17.20 -11.76
N SER A 390 -5.83 -16.34 -10.75
CA SER A 390 -5.98 -14.88 -10.89
C SER A 390 -4.78 -14.26 -11.60
N PRO A 391 -4.98 -13.61 -12.77
CA PRO A 391 -3.90 -12.92 -13.44
C PRO A 391 -3.29 -11.81 -12.58
N GLU A 392 -4.09 -11.07 -11.81
CA GLU A 392 -3.64 -9.98 -10.95
C GLU A 392 -2.68 -10.48 -9.86
N ARG A 393 -3.01 -11.60 -9.20
CA ARG A 393 -2.12 -12.24 -8.20
C ARG A 393 -0.83 -12.73 -8.83
N ILE A 394 -0.91 -13.29 -10.05
CA ILE A 394 0.28 -13.77 -10.76
C ILE A 394 1.23 -12.63 -11.11
N ILE A 395 0.70 -11.49 -11.56
CA ILE A 395 1.50 -10.28 -11.80
C ILE A 395 2.20 -9.84 -10.51
N ASN A 396 1.52 -9.90 -9.35
CA ASN A 396 2.16 -9.62 -8.07
C ASN A 396 3.31 -10.61 -7.76
N LEU A 397 3.15 -11.91 -8.02
CA LEU A 397 4.23 -12.89 -7.84
C LEU A 397 5.44 -12.61 -8.76
N PHE A 398 5.23 -12.14 -9.99
CA PHE A 398 6.33 -11.68 -10.84
C PHE A 398 7.00 -10.41 -10.31
N HIS A 399 6.25 -9.47 -9.72
CA HIS A 399 6.86 -8.35 -9.01
C HIS A 399 7.71 -8.81 -7.84
N CYS A 400 7.29 -9.82 -7.08
CA CYS A 400 8.07 -10.44 -6.01
C CYS A 400 9.39 -11.07 -6.54
N LEU A 401 9.33 -11.81 -7.65
CA LEU A 401 10.53 -12.33 -8.31
C LEU A 401 11.47 -11.20 -8.75
N ASN A 402 10.92 -10.09 -9.23
CA ASN A 402 11.72 -8.92 -9.60
C ASN A 402 12.40 -8.24 -8.39
N GLU A 403 11.74 -8.14 -7.25
CA GLU A 403 12.35 -7.62 -6.01
C GLU A 403 13.49 -8.54 -5.52
N LEU A 404 13.41 -9.86 -5.78
CA LEU A 404 14.46 -10.84 -5.48
C LEU A 404 15.58 -10.89 -6.54
N GLY A 405 15.42 -10.23 -7.68
CA GLY A 405 16.33 -10.38 -8.83
C GLY A 405 16.28 -11.76 -9.50
N ALA A 406 15.22 -12.55 -9.28
CA ALA A 406 15.06 -13.91 -9.77
C ALA A 406 14.13 -13.97 -11.00
N ASN A 407 14.52 -13.33 -12.10
CA ASN A 407 13.66 -13.07 -13.27
C ASN A 407 13.89 -14.00 -14.48
N SER A 408 14.54 -15.15 -14.30
CA SER A 408 14.98 -16.02 -15.41
C SER A 408 13.88 -16.33 -16.43
N LEU A 409 12.67 -16.67 -15.97
CA LEU A 409 11.54 -16.96 -16.87
C LEU A 409 11.13 -15.74 -17.71
N VAL A 410 11.20 -14.53 -17.16
CA VAL A 410 10.89 -13.27 -17.88
C VAL A 410 11.99 -12.96 -18.88
N GLU A 411 13.26 -13.17 -18.52
CA GLU A 411 14.43 -12.99 -19.40
C GLU A 411 14.42 -13.96 -20.60
N ASP A 412 14.05 -15.22 -20.36
CA ASP A 412 13.87 -16.23 -21.41
C ASP A 412 12.74 -15.84 -22.38
N MET A 413 11.62 -15.34 -21.84
CA MET A 413 10.50 -14.84 -22.65
C MET A 413 10.86 -13.58 -23.42
N GLN A 414 11.63 -12.67 -22.83
CA GLN A 414 12.13 -11.50 -23.51
C GLN A 414 13.03 -11.90 -24.68
N THR A 415 13.96 -12.83 -24.49
CA THR A 415 14.85 -13.33 -25.55
C THR A 415 14.05 -14.01 -26.68
N SER A 416 13.04 -14.80 -26.33
CA SER A 416 12.16 -15.46 -27.29
C SER A 416 11.31 -14.45 -28.09
N LEU A 417 10.85 -13.38 -27.44
CA LEU A 417 10.10 -12.29 -28.08
C LEU A 417 10.96 -11.54 -29.10
N HIS A 418 12.19 -11.16 -28.73
CA HIS A 418 13.11 -10.43 -29.62
C HIS A 418 13.58 -11.27 -30.82
N SER A 419 13.66 -12.59 -30.66
CA SER A 419 14.04 -13.51 -31.74
C SER A 419 12.88 -13.91 -32.65
N GLY A 420 11.62 -13.56 -32.31
CA GLY A 420 10.44 -13.91 -33.11
C GLY A 420 9.98 -15.37 -32.99
N THR A 421 10.58 -16.15 -32.09
CA THR A 421 10.41 -17.61 -31.98
C THR A 421 9.15 -18.03 -31.19
N LEU A 422 8.46 -17.07 -30.55
CA LEU A 422 7.26 -17.34 -29.75
C LEU A 422 6.08 -17.90 -30.56
N SER A 423 6.02 -17.61 -31.87
CA SER A 423 4.94 -18.10 -32.75
C SER A 423 5.14 -19.56 -33.17
N GLU A 424 6.37 -20.06 -33.10
CA GLU A 424 6.77 -21.39 -33.58
C GLU A 424 6.63 -22.47 -32.48
N THR A 425 6.49 -22.05 -31.23
CA THR A 425 6.48 -22.94 -30.06
C THR A 425 5.16 -22.86 -29.31
N ARG A 426 4.71 -24.00 -28.77
CA ARG A 426 3.50 -24.02 -27.94
C ARG A 426 3.85 -23.54 -26.53
N LEU A 427 3.37 -22.35 -26.15
CA LEU A 427 3.63 -21.75 -24.85
C LEU A 427 2.84 -22.45 -23.75
N LYS A 428 3.52 -22.73 -22.63
CA LYS A 428 2.88 -23.19 -21.40
C LYS A 428 2.20 -22.03 -20.64
N PRO A 429 1.25 -22.30 -19.74
CA PRO A 429 0.54 -21.24 -19.02
C PRO A 429 1.44 -20.29 -18.22
N ASP A 430 2.46 -20.79 -17.53
CA ASP A 430 3.49 -20.00 -16.82
C ASP A 430 4.28 -19.08 -17.76
N GLN A 431 4.66 -19.58 -18.95
CA GLN A 431 5.30 -18.78 -20.00
C GLN A 431 4.37 -17.68 -20.54
N CYS A 432 3.08 -17.98 -20.70
CA CYS A 432 2.07 -16.97 -21.05
C CYS A 432 1.94 -15.89 -19.97
N SER A 433 2.00 -16.26 -18.69
CA SER A 433 1.99 -15.29 -17.60
C SER A 433 3.25 -14.42 -17.60
N ALA A 434 4.42 -15.00 -17.84
CA ALA A 434 5.68 -14.25 -17.95
C ALA A 434 5.68 -13.30 -19.16
N LEU A 435 5.13 -13.74 -20.30
CA LEU A 435 4.90 -12.87 -21.46
C LEU A 435 3.93 -11.74 -21.12
N ALA A 436 2.80 -12.03 -20.45
CA ALA A 436 1.86 -11.01 -20.03
C ALA A 436 2.53 -9.97 -19.12
N TYR A 437 3.31 -10.42 -18.13
CA TYR A 437 4.10 -9.55 -17.27
C TYR A 437 5.05 -8.69 -18.10
N LEU A 438 5.87 -9.28 -18.96
CA LEU A 438 6.82 -8.56 -19.82
C LEU A 438 6.14 -7.46 -20.64
N LEU A 439 4.99 -7.76 -21.26
CA LEU A 439 4.27 -6.81 -22.10
C LEU A 439 3.64 -5.67 -21.28
N LEU A 440 3.08 -5.97 -20.10
CA LEU A 440 2.58 -4.95 -19.18
C LEU A 440 3.72 -4.05 -18.64
N MET A 441 4.91 -4.62 -18.54
CA MET A 441 6.14 -3.95 -18.12
C MET A 441 6.95 -3.40 -19.30
N SER A 442 6.35 -3.24 -20.49
CA SER A 442 6.97 -2.58 -21.65
C SER A 442 6.77 -1.06 -21.60
N GLU A 443 7.69 -0.28 -22.16
CA GLU A 443 7.56 1.19 -22.28
C GLU A 443 6.41 1.58 -23.21
N GLU A 444 6.27 0.87 -24.33
CA GLU A 444 5.26 1.15 -25.36
C GLU A 444 3.92 0.49 -25.03
N VAL A 445 2.84 1.27 -25.03
CA VAL A 445 1.47 0.73 -25.01
C VAL A 445 1.23 0.01 -26.33
N LEU A 446 0.99 -1.30 -26.26
CA LEU A 446 0.65 -2.10 -27.44
C LEU A 446 -0.63 -1.54 -28.10
N GLU A 447 -0.49 -1.03 -29.33
CA GLU A 447 -1.63 -0.51 -30.09
C GLU A 447 -2.60 -1.63 -30.49
N LYS A 448 -2.06 -2.80 -30.84
CA LYS A 448 -2.80 -4.01 -31.18
C LYS A 448 -2.15 -5.23 -30.56
N PHE A 449 -2.96 -6.08 -29.96
CA PHE A 449 -2.54 -7.39 -29.48
C PHE A 449 -3.48 -8.46 -30.03
N ASP A 450 -2.95 -9.35 -30.86
CA ASP A 450 -3.67 -10.48 -31.44
C ASP A 450 -3.30 -11.75 -30.66
N LEU A 451 -4.25 -12.23 -29.86
CA LEU A 451 -4.09 -13.45 -29.07
C LEU A 451 -3.78 -14.67 -29.95
N LYS A 452 -4.31 -14.73 -31.19
CA LYS A 452 -4.17 -15.87 -32.09
C LYS A 452 -2.75 -16.03 -32.63
N THR A 453 -1.91 -15.00 -32.50
CA THR A 453 -0.48 -15.06 -32.81
C THR A 453 0.26 -16.08 -31.95
N TYR A 454 -0.25 -16.37 -30.75
CA TYR A 454 0.39 -17.26 -29.80
C TYR A 454 -0.30 -18.63 -29.76
N ASN A 455 0.47 -19.70 -29.94
CA ASN A 455 -0.02 -21.07 -29.81
C ASN A 455 0.01 -21.50 -28.33
N THR A 456 -1.14 -21.56 -27.67
CA THR A 456 -1.22 -22.02 -26.27
C THR A 456 -2.54 -22.72 -25.96
N SER A 457 -2.68 -23.20 -24.73
CA SER A 457 -3.92 -23.77 -24.18
C SER A 457 -4.94 -22.68 -23.81
N GLU A 458 -6.20 -23.06 -23.58
CA GLU A 458 -7.21 -22.14 -23.05
C GLU A 458 -6.75 -21.44 -21.76
N LYS A 459 -6.15 -22.19 -20.83
CA LYS A 459 -5.55 -21.63 -19.61
C LYS A 459 -4.47 -20.59 -19.95
N GLY A 460 -3.64 -20.85 -20.96
CA GLY A 460 -2.62 -19.90 -21.43
C GLY A 460 -3.22 -18.61 -22.00
N TYR A 461 -4.28 -18.70 -22.80
CA TYR A 461 -4.99 -17.52 -23.30
C TYR A 461 -5.62 -16.71 -22.16
N GLN A 462 -6.17 -17.36 -21.14
CA GLN A 462 -6.67 -16.67 -19.94
C GLN A 462 -5.57 -15.86 -19.24
N ARG A 463 -4.31 -16.35 -19.22
CA ARG A 463 -3.17 -15.59 -18.66
C ARG A 463 -2.83 -14.33 -19.42
N LEU A 464 -3.14 -14.26 -20.72
CA LEU A 464 -2.83 -13.13 -21.59
C LEU A 464 -3.94 -12.05 -21.58
N LEU A 465 -5.10 -12.32 -20.98
CA LEU A 465 -6.21 -11.37 -20.90
C LEU A 465 -5.87 -10.00 -20.29
N PRO A 466 -5.00 -9.86 -19.28
CA PRO A 466 -4.61 -8.54 -18.77
C PRO A 466 -3.99 -7.63 -19.83
N VAL A 467 -3.23 -8.21 -20.78
CA VAL A 467 -2.63 -7.46 -21.90
C VAL A 467 -3.71 -6.94 -22.83
N VAL A 468 -4.72 -7.78 -23.12
CA VAL A 468 -5.86 -7.39 -23.97
C VAL A 468 -6.60 -6.19 -23.39
N LYS A 469 -6.82 -6.16 -22.06
CA LYS A 469 -7.50 -5.06 -21.36
C LYS A 469 -6.74 -3.73 -21.43
N THR A 470 -5.42 -3.77 -21.61
CA THR A 470 -4.56 -2.59 -21.65
C THR A 470 -4.25 -2.08 -23.06
N CYS A 471 -4.55 -2.87 -24.10
CA CYS A 471 -4.36 -2.48 -25.50
C CYS A 471 -5.46 -1.54 -26.02
N LYS A 472 -5.10 -0.64 -26.94
CA LYS A 472 -6.06 0.31 -27.57
C LYS A 472 -7.01 -0.37 -28.56
N GLY A 473 -6.59 -1.48 -29.16
CA GLY A 473 -7.42 -2.38 -29.96
C GLY A 473 -6.98 -3.83 -29.77
N ALA A 474 -7.94 -4.75 -29.68
CA ALA A 474 -7.69 -6.19 -29.64
C ALA A 474 -8.38 -6.85 -30.84
N LEU A 475 -7.75 -7.87 -31.44
CA LEU A 475 -8.25 -8.59 -32.62
C LEU A 475 -8.33 -10.09 -32.38
#